data_AF-A0A137PEE7-F1
#
_entry.id   AF-A0A137PEE7-F1
#
_cell.length_a   1.000
_cell.length_b   1.000
_cell.length_c   1.000
_cell.angle_alpha   90.00
_cell.angle_beta   90.00
_cell.angle_gamma   90.00
#
_symmetry.space_group_name_H-M   'P 1'
#
loop_
_entity.id
_entity.type
_entity.pdbx_description
1 polymer ?
#
loop_
_entity_poly.entity_id
_entity_poly.type
_entity_poly.pdbx_seq_one_letter_code
_entity_poly.pdbx_strand_id
1 'polypeptide(L)'
;MDYRFAEYLKILQTITENYAYLPLEHIFNWDEVANQFEVDEEGDWYQVCFRSVRKADANTKLLYEADLAAHNEAKECGGLLKYWYGDLNQHRECFATCIWSSREFSRIAIRKPLHMKAVALTAKMYETYTLECYSIKKKRGEKYLTLERLVSHHPNAVGQSSHIKQ
;
A
#
# COMPACT_ATOMS: atom_id res chain seq x y z
N MET A 1 -8.55 15.25 -13.94
CA MET A 1 -7.92 14.75 -12.70
C MET A 1 -6.44 14.76 -12.95
N ASP A 2 -5.68 15.47 -12.13
CA ASP A 2 -4.25 15.63 -12.38
C ASP A 2 -3.49 14.36 -11.96
N TYR A 3 -2.87 13.69 -12.94
CA TYR A 3 -2.08 12.48 -12.75
C TYR A 3 -0.57 12.78 -12.66
N ARG A 4 -0.18 14.06 -12.60
CA ARG A 4 1.22 14.47 -12.58
C ARG A 4 2.02 13.88 -11.43
N PHE A 5 1.38 13.64 -10.28
CA PHE A 5 2.05 12.94 -9.19
C PHE A 5 2.52 11.52 -9.57
N ALA A 6 1.82 10.82 -10.47
CA ALA A 6 2.29 9.52 -10.98
C ALA A 6 3.63 9.63 -11.73
N GLU A 7 3.88 10.75 -12.41
CA GLU A 7 5.17 11.01 -13.07
C GLU A 7 6.28 11.20 -12.04
N TYR A 8 6.02 11.94 -10.96
CA TYR A 8 6.98 12.14 -9.87
C TYR A 8 7.23 10.83 -9.09
N LEU A 9 6.23 9.97 -8.94
CA LEU A 9 6.36 8.67 -8.29
C LEU A 9 7.19 7.64 -9.08
N LYS A 10 7.64 7.98 -10.30
CA LYS A 10 8.58 7.12 -11.06
C LYS A 10 9.93 6.98 -10.37
N ILE A 11 10.40 8.03 -9.68
CA ILE A 11 11.66 8.01 -8.93
C ILE A 11 11.52 7.46 -7.50
N LEU A 12 10.29 7.12 -7.07
CA LEU A 12 10.05 6.57 -5.74
C LEU A 12 10.78 5.21 -5.59
N GLN A 13 11.68 5.15 -4.63
CA GLN A 13 12.47 3.97 -4.28
C GLN A 13 12.66 3.88 -2.78
N THR A 14 12.87 2.66 -2.26
CA THR A 14 13.18 2.46 -0.85
C THR A 14 14.60 2.93 -0.55
N ILE A 15 14.78 3.59 0.60
CA ILE A 15 16.09 4.05 1.09
C ILE A 15 16.67 3.15 2.19
N THR A 16 16.01 2.01 2.44
CA THR A 16 16.32 1.08 3.53
C THR A 16 15.84 -0.31 3.16
N GLU A 17 16.53 -1.35 3.63
CA GLU A 17 16.10 -2.74 3.51
C GLU A 17 15.10 -3.14 4.60
N ASN A 18 15.00 -2.36 5.68
CA ASN A 18 14.13 -2.62 6.84
C ASN A 18 12.71 -2.05 6.67
N TYR A 19 12.25 -1.87 5.43
CA TYR A 19 10.98 -1.24 5.11
C TYR A 19 9.76 -1.96 5.72
N ALA A 20 9.89 -3.24 6.06
CA ALA A 20 8.83 -4.02 6.70
C ALA A 20 8.42 -3.46 8.08
N TYR A 21 9.33 -2.77 8.78
CA TYR A 21 9.13 -2.35 10.18
C TYR A 21 9.21 -0.85 10.40
N LEU A 22 9.83 -0.12 9.49
CA LEU A 22 10.01 1.31 9.66
C LEU A 22 8.71 2.08 9.40
N PRO A 23 8.48 3.20 10.12
CA PRO A 23 7.43 4.16 9.76
C PRO A 23 7.52 4.58 8.29
N LEU A 24 6.39 4.85 7.66
CA LEU A 24 6.28 5.08 6.21
C LEU A 24 7.16 6.24 5.71
N GLU A 25 7.29 7.28 6.52
CA GLU A 25 8.14 8.45 6.31
C GLU A 25 9.63 8.11 6.16
N HIS A 26 10.07 6.95 6.66
CA HIS A 26 11.46 6.51 6.62
C HIS A 26 11.72 5.39 5.60
N ILE A 27 10.69 4.95 4.87
CA ILE A 27 10.84 3.84 3.91
C ILE A 27 11.37 4.34 2.57
N PHE A 28 10.85 5.45 2.07
CA PHE A 28 11.08 5.93 0.71
C PHE A 28 11.84 7.26 0.68
N ASN A 29 12.42 7.59 -0.48
CA ASN A 29 13.04 8.87 -0.80
C ASN A 29 12.01 10.01 -0.98
N TRP A 30 11.13 10.21 0.01
CA TRP A 30 10.04 11.19 -0.07
C TRP A 30 10.51 12.62 -0.36
N ASP A 31 11.66 13.02 0.16
CA ASP A 31 12.26 14.34 -0.09
C ASP A 31 12.63 14.53 -1.57
N GLU A 32 13.17 13.49 -2.22
CA GLU A 32 13.50 13.55 -3.65
C GLU A 32 12.25 13.64 -4.52
N VAL A 33 11.19 12.92 -4.14
CA VAL A 33 9.88 13.00 -4.79
C VAL A 33 9.26 14.39 -4.58
N ALA A 34 9.37 14.96 -3.37
CA ALA A 34 8.88 16.30 -3.06
C ALA A 34 9.58 17.37 -3.90
N ASN A 35 10.87 17.20 -4.18
CA ASN A 35 11.66 18.11 -5.02
C ASN A 35 11.24 18.12 -6.50
N GLN A 36 10.41 17.18 -6.95
CA GLN A 36 9.85 17.19 -8.31
C GLN A 36 8.70 18.19 -8.47
N PHE A 37 8.12 18.67 -7.36
CA PHE A 37 7.01 19.62 -7.40
C PHE A 37 7.50 21.06 -7.53
N GLU A 38 6.77 21.84 -8.32
CA GLU A 38 6.93 23.29 -8.35
C GLU A 38 6.39 23.92 -7.04
N VAL A 39 6.86 25.12 -6.71
CA VAL A 39 6.53 25.80 -5.45
C VAL A 39 5.02 26.07 -5.29
N ASP A 40 4.32 26.26 -6.39
CA ASP A 40 2.90 26.58 -6.42
C ASP A 40 2.00 25.34 -6.53
N GLU A 41 2.57 24.14 -6.64
CA GLU A 41 1.81 22.89 -6.69
C GLU A 41 1.33 22.46 -5.30
N GLU A 42 0.12 21.90 -5.28
CA GLU A 42 -0.53 21.34 -4.11
C GLU A 42 -1.39 20.12 -4.48
N GLY A 43 -1.66 19.26 -3.51
CA GLY A 43 -2.51 18.09 -3.70
C GLY A 43 -2.65 17.23 -2.44
N ASP A 44 -3.63 16.33 -2.51
CA ASP A 44 -3.94 15.34 -1.47
C ASP A 44 -4.20 14.00 -2.16
N TRP A 45 -3.37 13.01 -1.85
CA TRP A 45 -3.42 11.66 -2.43
C TRP A 45 -3.59 10.62 -1.34
N TYR A 46 -4.15 9.47 -1.69
CA TYR A 46 -4.47 8.43 -0.72
C TYR A 46 -3.51 7.25 -0.86
N GLN A 47 -2.87 6.85 0.23
CA GLN A 47 -1.97 5.72 0.25
C GLN A 47 -2.48 4.62 1.17
N VAL A 48 -2.36 3.38 0.72
CA VAL A 48 -2.60 2.18 1.53
C VAL A 48 -1.29 1.42 1.65
N CYS A 49 -0.96 1.04 2.88
CA CYS A 49 0.20 0.25 3.23
C CYS A 49 -0.27 -1.08 3.82
N PHE A 50 0.20 -2.18 3.24
CA PHE A 50 -0.06 -3.54 3.68
C PHE A 50 1.25 -4.12 4.22
N ARG A 51 1.31 -4.33 5.53
CA ARG A 51 2.41 -5.05 6.18
C ARG A 51 1.89 -6.42 6.57
N SER A 52 2.69 -7.46 6.34
CA SER A 52 2.22 -8.82 6.59
C SER A 52 3.34 -9.74 7.03
N VAL A 53 2.96 -10.79 7.76
CA VAL A 53 3.76 -11.99 8.02
C VAL A 53 3.04 -13.15 7.35
N ARG A 54 3.66 -13.82 6.38
CA ARG A 54 3.08 -14.99 5.71
C ARG A 54 3.18 -16.21 6.62
N LYS A 55 2.17 -17.09 6.53
CA LYS A 55 2.27 -18.42 7.15
C LYS A 55 3.41 -19.21 6.53
N ALA A 56 3.96 -20.15 7.30
CA ALA A 56 5.06 -21.00 6.84
C ALA A 56 4.68 -21.89 5.64
N ASP A 57 3.41 -22.28 5.54
CA ASP A 57 2.83 -23.10 4.47
C ASP A 57 2.08 -22.26 3.41
N ALA A 58 2.25 -20.94 3.41
CA ALA A 58 1.57 -20.06 2.46
C ALA A 58 1.94 -20.41 1.01
N ASN A 59 0.92 -20.53 0.16
CA ASN A 59 1.13 -20.79 -1.26
C ASN A 59 1.55 -19.50 -1.98
N THR A 60 2.87 -19.31 -2.12
CA THR A 60 3.47 -18.12 -2.76
C THR A 60 2.97 -17.90 -4.20
N LYS A 61 2.82 -18.97 -5.00
CA LYS A 61 2.36 -18.85 -6.38
C LYS A 61 0.92 -18.32 -6.44
N LEU A 62 0.04 -18.90 -5.63
CA LEU A 62 -1.36 -18.47 -5.55
C LEU A 62 -1.49 -17.02 -5.08
N LEU A 63 -0.68 -16.62 -4.09
CA LEU A 63 -0.64 -15.22 -3.64
C LEU A 63 -0.21 -14.27 -4.75
N TYR A 64 0.86 -14.60 -5.47
CA TYR A 64 1.36 -13.78 -6.57
C TYR A 64 0.32 -13.63 -7.69
N GLU A 65 -0.32 -14.74 -8.09
CA GLU A 65 -1.35 -14.72 -9.14
C GLU A 65 -2.57 -13.90 -8.72
N ALA A 66 -3.02 -14.03 -7.47
CA ALA A 66 -4.15 -13.27 -6.95
C ALA A 66 -3.83 -11.77 -6.83
N ASP A 67 -2.63 -11.42 -6.36
CA ASP A 67 -2.16 -10.05 -6.25
C ASP A 67 -2.05 -9.38 -7.63
N LEU A 68 -1.43 -10.08 -8.60
CA LEU A 68 -1.31 -9.61 -9.98
C LEU A 68 -2.68 -9.37 -10.63
N ALA A 69 -3.64 -10.29 -10.41
CA ALA A 69 -5.00 -10.14 -10.92
C ALA A 69 -5.72 -8.94 -10.29
N ALA A 70 -5.61 -8.76 -8.97
CA ALA A 70 -6.19 -7.63 -8.25
C ALA A 70 -5.55 -6.28 -8.67
N HIS A 71 -4.25 -6.27 -8.92
CA HIS A 71 -3.51 -5.09 -9.41
C HIS A 71 -3.93 -4.69 -10.83
N ASN A 72 -4.06 -5.65 -11.74
CA ASN A 72 -4.52 -5.37 -13.10
C ASN A 72 -5.96 -4.82 -13.10
N GLU A 73 -6.85 -5.41 -12.29
CA GLU A 73 -8.22 -4.91 -12.11
C GLU A 73 -8.26 -3.50 -11.51
N ALA A 74 -7.36 -3.21 -10.55
CA ALA A 74 -7.21 -1.88 -9.96
C ALA A 74 -6.75 -0.83 -10.99
N LYS A 75 -5.84 -1.18 -11.91
CA LYS A 75 -5.43 -0.31 -13.01
C LYS A 75 -6.58 0.04 -13.93
N GLU A 76 -7.42 -0.94 -14.28
CA GLU A 76 -8.59 -0.74 -15.14
C GLU A 76 -9.65 0.18 -14.51
N CYS A 77 -9.72 0.22 -13.17
CA CYS A 77 -10.62 1.14 -12.45
C CYS A 77 -10.19 2.61 -12.51
N GLY A 78 -8.93 2.87 -12.87
CA GLY A 78 -8.33 4.20 -12.85
C GLY A 78 -7.97 4.68 -11.43
N GLY A 79 -7.28 5.81 -11.37
CA GLY A 79 -6.89 6.45 -10.11
C GLY A 79 -5.70 5.80 -9.38
N LEU A 80 -5.23 4.62 -9.77
CA LEU A 80 -3.99 4.05 -9.23
C LEU A 80 -2.77 4.78 -9.82
N LEU A 81 -1.99 5.45 -8.97
CA LEU A 81 -0.80 6.22 -9.35
C LEU A 81 0.48 5.40 -9.27
N LYS A 82 0.61 4.59 -8.22
CA LYS A 82 1.77 3.73 -8.00
C LYS A 82 1.34 2.47 -7.26
N TYR A 83 1.93 1.34 -7.66
CA TYR A 83 1.95 0.12 -6.88
C TYR A 83 3.41 -0.29 -6.67
N TRP A 84 3.73 -0.71 -5.46
CA TRP A 84 5.07 -1.16 -5.08
C TRP A 84 4.94 -2.30 -4.06
N TYR A 85 5.80 -3.30 -4.15
CA TYR A 85 5.92 -4.36 -3.16
C TYR A 85 7.39 -4.75 -3.00
N GLY A 86 7.75 -5.10 -1.77
CA GLY A 86 9.07 -5.59 -1.41
C GLY A 86 9.15 -7.11 -1.50
N ASP A 87 10.36 -7.62 -1.29
CA ASP A 87 10.62 -9.04 -1.22
C ASP A 87 10.09 -9.65 0.08
N LEU A 88 9.82 -10.95 0.04
CA LEU A 88 9.54 -11.72 1.25
C LEU A 88 10.85 -11.97 1.99
N ASN A 89 11.01 -11.39 3.17
CA ASN A 89 12.25 -11.54 3.94
C ASN A 89 12.34 -12.91 4.64
N GLN A 90 13.48 -13.19 5.29
CA GLN A 90 13.74 -14.43 6.03
C GLN A 90 12.75 -14.71 7.18
N HIS A 91 12.09 -13.66 7.69
CA HIS A 91 11.07 -13.74 8.74
C HIS A 91 9.65 -13.89 8.16
N ARG A 92 9.52 -14.09 6.85
CA ARG A 92 8.26 -14.17 6.09
C ARG A 92 7.46 -12.88 6.09
N GLU A 93 8.10 -11.74 6.35
CA GLU A 93 7.41 -10.46 6.25
C GLU A 93 7.50 -9.87 4.86
N CYS A 94 6.46 -9.11 4.52
CA CYS A 94 6.35 -8.39 3.29
C CYS A 94 5.70 -7.03 3.55
N PHE A 95 6.15 -6.02 2.80
CA PHE A 95 5.52 -4.71 2.71
C PHE A 95 5.08 -4.46 1.27
N ALA A 96 3.84 -4.04 1.10
CA ALA A 96 3.31 -3.57 -0.17
C ALA A 96 2.57 -2.25 0.04
N THR A 97 2.57 -1.39 -0.97
CA THR A 97 1.82 -0.15 -0.93
C THR A 97 1.25 0.24 -2.29
N CYS A 98 0.09 0.86 -2.26
CA CYS A 98 -0.52 1.52 -3.41
C CYS A 98 -0.85 2.97 -3.09
N ILE A 99 -0.59 3.86 -4.06
CA ILE A 99 -0.88 5.28 -3.99
C ILE A 99 -1.95 5.58 -5.04
N TRP A 100 -2.98 6.30 -4.62
CA TRP A 100 -4.19 6.59 -5.39
C TRP A 100 -4.42 8.09 -5.51
N SER A 101 -5.01 8.51 -6.62
CA SER A 101 -5.45 9.88 -6.85
C SER A 101 -6.46 10.36 -5.80
N SER A 102 -7.26 9.45 -5.27
CA SER A 102 -8.14 9.72 -4.13
C SER A 102 -8.55 8.43 -3.42
N ARG A 103 -9.07 8.58 -2.19
CA ARG A 103 -9.65 7.48 -1.41
C ARG A 103 -10.84 6.81 -2.12
N GLU A 104 -11.58 7.55 -2.95
CA GLU A 104 -12.76 7.00 -3.63
C GLU A 104 -12.37 5.99 -4.72
N PHE A 105 -11.30 6.25 -5.50
CA PHE A 105 -10.81 5.26 -6.46
C PHE A 105 -10.36 3.97 -5.78
N SER A 106 -9.65 4.08 -4.66
CA SER A 106 -9.30 2.91 -3.85
C SER A 106 -10.55 2.14 -3.42
N ARG A 107 -11.59 2.83 -2.92
CA ARG A 107 -12.86 2.20 -2.52
C ARG A 107 -13.62 1.53 -3.67
N ILE A 108 -13.49 2.02 -4.89
CA ILE A 108 -14.08 1.39 -6.06
C ILE A 108 -13.30 0.11 -6.41
N ALA A 109 -11.96 0.20 -6.46
CA ALA A 109 -11.10 -0.92 -6.83
C ALA A 109 -11.20 -2.09 -5.84
N ILE A 110 -11.20 -1.84 -4.53
CA ILE A 110 -11.25 -2.92 -3.53
C ILE A 110 -12.55 -3.74 -3.57
N ARG A 111 -13.61 -3.22 -4.18
CA ARG A 111 -14.90 -3.91 -4.31
C ARG A 111 -14.99 -4.78 -5.56
N LYS A 112 -13.97 -4.75 -6.42
CA LYS A 112 -13.99 -5.50 -7.66
C LYS A 112 -13.72 -6.99 -7.42
N PRO A 113 -14.25 -7.89 -8.28
CA PRO A 113 -14.24 -9.32 -8.02
C PRO A 113 -12.86 -9.94 -7.79
N LEU A 114 -11.83 -9.55 -8.55
CA LEU A 114 -10.49 -10.12 -8.40
C LEU A 114 -9.82 -9.61 -7.12
N HIS A 115 -10.04 -8.34 -6.75
CA HIS A 115 -9.58 -7.81 -5.47
C HIS A 115 -10.24 -8.52 -4.28
N MET A 116 -11.55 -8.74 -4.33
CA MET A 116 -12.27 -9.49 -3.29
C MET A 116 -11.78 -10.94 -3.17
N LYS A 117 -11.39 -11.58 -4.27
CA LYS A 117 -10.77 -12.92 -4.25
C LYS A 117 -9.40 -12.89 -3.57
N ALA A 118 -8.56 -11.89 -3.85
CA ALA A 118 -7.27 -11.73 -3.18
C ALA A 118 -7.45 -11.48 -1.67
N VAL A 119 -8.39 -10.63 -1.28
CA VAL A 119 -8.75 -10.39 0.13
C VAL A 119 -9.20 -11.68 0.81
N ALA A 120 -9.99 -12.52 0.15
CA ALA A 120 -10.45 -13.80 0.70
C ALA A 120 -9.30 -14.79 1.00
N LEU A 121 -8.14 -14.65 0.34
CA LEU A 121 -6.96 -15.46 0.63
C LEU A 121 -6.22 -15.00 1.89
N THR A 122 -6.43 -13.76 2.35
CA THR A 122 -5.60 -13.17 3.42
C THR A 122 -5.63 -13.99 4.71
N ALA A 123 -6.82 -14.38 5.18
CA ALA A 123 -6.99 -15.19 6.40
C ALA A 123 -6.34 -16.58 6.30
N LYS A 124 -6.19 -17.11 5.08
CA LYS A 124 -5.56 -18.42 4.86
C LYS A 124 -4.05 -18.32 4.75
N MET A 125 -3.53 -17.23 4.19
CA MET A 125 -2.14 -17.11 3.76
C MET A 125 -1.25 -16.29 4.69
N TYR A 126 -1.82 -15.43 5.54
CA TYR A 126 -1.07 -14.59 6.47
C TYR A 126 -1.28 -15.04 7.91
N GLU A 127 -0.20 -15.03 8.69
CA GLU A 127 -0.22 -15.19 10.14
C GLU A 127 -0.72 -13.89 10.78
N THR A 128 -0.19 -12.76 10.33
CA THR A 128 -0.67 -11.43 10.70
C THR A 128 -0.61 -10.49 9.51
N TYR A 129 -1.48 -9.49 9.47
CA TYR A 129 -1.32 -8.35 8.59
C TYR A 129 -1.90 -7.08 9.20
N THR A 130 -1.39 -5.93 8.76
CA THR A 130 -1.92 -4.61 9.10
C THR A 130 -2.16 -3.80 7.84
N LEU A 131 -3.24 -3.01 7.87
CA LEU A 131 -3.55 -2.02 6.85
C LEU A 131 -3.44 -0.63 7.48
N GLU A 132 -2.53 0.17 6.94
CA GLU A 132 -2.38 1.56 7.31
C GLU A 132 -2.80 2.44 6.13
N CYS A 133 -3.61 3.45 6.41
CA CYS A 133 -4.05 4.40 5.39
C CYS A 133 -3.46 5.76 5.69
N TYR A 134 -2.98 6.45 4.66
CA TYR A 134 -2.38 7.78 4.79
C TYR A 134 -2.97 8.73 3.76
N SER A 135 -3.00 10.02 4.10
CA SER A 135 -3.09 11.11 3.15
C SER A 135 -1.67 11.63 2.91
N ILE A 136 -1.25 11.65 1.64
CA ILE A 136 -0.03 12.29 1.19
C ILE A 136 -0.42 13.70 0.77
N LYS A 137 0.08 14.72 1.47
CA LYS A 137 -0.26 16.11 1.22
C LYS A 137 0.94 16.88 0.71
N LYS A 138 0.75 17.62 -0.37
CA LYS A 138 1.62 18.71 -0.79
C LYS A 138 0.85 20.00 -0.61
N LYS A 139 1.33 20.95 0.20
CA LYS A 139 0.76 22.30 0.24
C LYS A 139 1.57 23.26 -0.60
N ARG A 140 0.89 24.29 -1.12
CA ARG A 140 1.50 25.42 -1.81
C ARG A 140 2.58 26.06 -0.92
N GLY A 141 3.77 26.26 -1.47
CA GLY A 141 4.93 26.84 -0.79
C GLY A 141 5.74 25.87 0.07
N GLU A 142 5.25 24.67 0.38
CA GLU A 142 6.02 23.65 1.10
C GLU A 142 7.01 22.94 0.17
N LYS A 143 8.19 22.58 0.69
CA LYS A 143 9.23 21.82 -0.03
C LYS A 143 9.24 20.33 0.30
N TYR A 144 8.31 19.88 1.14
CA TYR A 144 8.21 18.50 1.61
C TYR A 144 6.79 17.98 1.38
N LEU A 145 6.65 16.65 1.43
CA LEU A 145 5.36 15.97 1.49
C LEU A 145 5.04 15.67 2.95
N THR A 146 3.80 15.91 3.36
CA THR A 146 3.29 15.48 4.68
C THR A 146 2.56 14.15 4.52
N LEU A 147 2.93 13.15 5.32
CA LEU A 147 2.25 11.85 5.37
C LEU A 147 1.39 11.79 6.63
N GLU A 148 0.09 12.02 6.48
CA GLU A 148 -0.85 12.02 7.61
C GLU A 148 -1.53 10.66 7.73
N ARG A 149 -1.28 9.94 8.83
CA ARG A 149 -1.96 8.66 9.09
C ARG A 149 -3.44 8.89 9.33
N LEU A 150 -4.26 8.27 8.51
CA LEU A 150 -5.71 8.30 8.63
C LEU A 150 -6.16 7.22 9.62
N VAL A 151 -6.93 7.63 10.63
CA VAL A 151 -7.52 6.70 11.59
C VAL A 151 -8.63 5.92 10.88
N SER A 152 -8.36 4.67 10.54
CA SER A 152 -9.39 3.76 10.06
C SER A 152 -10.18 3.24 11.27
N HIS A 153 -11.49 3.50 11.30
CA HIS A 153 -12.43 2.80 12.19
C HIS A 153 -12.72 1.40 11.61
N HIS A 154 -11.67 0.65 11.29
CA HIS A 154 -11.79 -0.78 11.01
C HIS A 154 -11.27 -1.51 12.23
N PRO A 155 -12.11 -2.32 12.92
CA PRO A 155 -11.63 -3.13 14.03
C PRO A 155 -10.52 -3.99 13.46
N ASN A 156 -9.34 -3.89 14.08
CA ASN A 156 -8.23 -4.81 13.96
C ASN A 156 -8.62 -6.10 13.23
N ALA A 157 -8.24 -6.22 11.96
CA ALA A 157 -8.16 -7.52 11.33
C ALA A 157 -6.92 -8.24 11.88
N VAL A 158 -6.87 -8.37 13.21
CA VAL A 158 -6.04 -9.33 13.89
C VAL A 158 -6.71 -10.67 13.58
N GLY A 159 -6.32 -11.27 12.46
CA GLY A 159 -6.66 -12.64 12.13
C GLY A 159 -5.98 -13.59 13.11
N GLN A 160 -6.44 -13.64 14.36
CA GLN A 160 -6.05 -14.70 15.29
C GLN A 160 -6.69 -15.99 14.79
N SER A 161 -5.88 -16.88 14.21
CA SER A 161 -6.22 -18.27 14.00
C SER A 161 -6.36 -18.94 15.36
N SER A 162 -7.60 -19.04 15.87
CA SER A 162 -7.93 -19.85 17.04
C SER A 162 -7.78 -21.33 16.70
N HIS A 163 -6.61 -21.89 16.98
CA HIS A 163 -6.44 -23.34 17.09
C HIS A 163 -7.13 -23.82 18.37
N ILE A 164 -8.42 -24.14 18.28
CA ILE A 164 -9.07 -25.05 19.22
C ILE A 164 -8.68 -26.47 18.79
N LYS A 165 -7.71 -27.06 19.48
CA LYS A 165 -7.58 -28.52 19.53
C LYS A 165 -8.61 -29.03 20.55
N GLN A 166 -9.55 -29.85 20.10
CA GLN A 166 -10.16 -30.87 20.94
C GLN A 166 -9.38 -32.16 20.73
#